data_AF-A0A7J3WXL0-F1
#
_entry.id   AF-A0A7J3WXL0-F1
#
_cell.length_a   1.000
_cell.length_b   1.000
_cell.length_c   1.000
_cell.angle_alpha   90.00
_cell.angle_beta   90.00
_cell.angle_gamma   90.00
#
_symmetry.space_group_name_H-M   'P 1'
#
loop_
_entity.id
_entity.type
_entity.pdbx_description
1 polymer ?
#
loop_
_entity_poly.entity_id
_entity_poly.type
_entity_poly.pdbx_seq_one_letter_code
_entity_poly.pdbx_strand_id
1 'polypeptide(L)' 'KLVELNLVVDSIPSRDPRSWVDEPPPERDLELGIGRYVAWQTPLHREAVRRALEEL' A
#
# COMPACT_ATOMS: atom_id res chain seq x y z
N LYS A 1 -13.17 7.31 -10.93
CA LYS A 1 -13.55 7.17 -9.50
C LYS A 1 -12.42 6.65 -8.61
N LEU A 2 -11.81 5.47 -8.85
CA LEU A 2 -10.68 4.98 -8.02
C LEU A 2 -9.46 5.93 -7.99
N VAL A 3 -9.18 6.59 -9.12
CA VAL A 3 -8.13 7.63 -9.26
C VAL A 3 -8.38 8.84 -8.34
N GLU A 4 -9.64 9.17 -8.03
CA GLU A 4 -9.99 10.37 -7.25
C GLU A 4 -9.78 10.18 -5.74
N LEU A 5 -9.76 8.94 -5.26
CA LEU A 5 -9.54 8.62 -3.83
C LEU A 5 -8.05 8.46 -3.48
N ASN A 6 -7.14 8.56 -4.46
CA ASN A 6 -5.70 8.33 -4.30
C ASN A 6 -5.34 6.99 -3.61
N LEU A 7 -6.29 6.04 -3.55
CA LEU A 7 -6.17 4.73 -2.92
C LEU A 7 -5.50 4.77 -1.54
N VAL A 8 -5.83 5.79 -0.74
CA VAL A 8 -5.37 5.89 0.65
C VAL A 8 -6.14 4.87 1.51
N VAL A 9 -5.42 4.07 2.27
CA VAL A 9 -5.96 3.12 3.25
C VAL A 9 -5.64 3.63 4.64
N ASP A 10 -6.66 3.97 5.42
CA ASP A 10 -6.58 4.45 6.80
C ASP A 10 -6.98 3.38 7.84
N SER A 11 -7.42 2.22 7.35
CA SER A 11 -7.79 1.04 8.14
C SER A 11 -6.66 0.02 8.20
N ILE A 12 -5.45 0.47 8.55
CA ILE A 12 -4.27 -0.39 8.66
C ILE A 12 -4.42 -1.34 9.87
N PRO A 13 -4.41 -2.68 9.70
CA PRO A 13 -4.47 -3.63 10.81
C PRO A 13 -3.16 -3.62 11.64
N SER A 14 -3.21 -4.19 12.85
CA SER A 14 -2.03 -4.33 13.71
C SER A 14 -0.94 -5.16 13.02
N ARG A 15 0.31 -4.69 13.07
CA ARG A 15 1.50 -5.38 12.54
C ARG A 15 2.03 -6.45 13.50
N ASP A 16 1.14 -7.20 14.15
CA ASP A 16 1.53 -8.26 15.09
C ASP A 16 2.32 -9.33 14.34
N PRO A 17 3.60 -9.60 14.67
CA PRO A 17 4.42 -10.57 13.95
C PRO A 17 3.80 -11.96 13.83
N ARG A 18 2.92 -12.35 14.78
CA ARG A 18 2.22 -13.64 14.75
C ARG A 18 1.18 -13.73 13.63
N SER A 19 0.75 -12.61 13.07
CA SER A 19 -0.22 -12.53 11.97
C SER A 19 0.44 -12.56 10.58
N TRP A 20 1.77 -12.61 10.50
CA TRP A 20 2.50 -12.61 9.24
C TRP A 20 3.20 -13.95 9.02
N VAL A 21 3.24 -14.38 7.76
CA VAL A 21 4.03 -15.55 7.34
C VAL A 21 5.53 -15.23 7.41
N ASP A 22 5.88 -13.96 7.15
CA ASP A 22 7.24 -13.41 7.17
C ASP A 22 7.35 -12.19 8.12
N GLU A 23 8.29 -11.27 7.85
CA GLU A 23 8.45 -10.02 8.60
C GLU A 23 7.28 -9.05 8.29
N PRO A 24 6.60 -8.48 9.30
CA PRO A 24 5.62 -7.43 9.07
C PRO A 24 6.26 -6.19 8.42
N PRO A 25 5.51 -5.41 7.63
CA PRO A 25 5.99 -4.15 7.09
C PRO A 25 6.36 -3.18 8.22
N PRO A 26 7.35 -2.28 8.03
CA PRO A 26 7.72 -1.30 9.04
C PRO A 26 6.54 -0.38 9.36
N GLU A 27 6.59 0.30 10.51
CA GLU A 27 5.56 1.27 10.86
C GLU A 27 5.55 2.50 9.93
N ARG A 28 6.69 2.84 9.33
CA ARG A 28 6.81 3.97 8.41
C ARG A 28 7.92 3.76 7.38
N ASP A 29 7.57 3.90 6.10
CA ASP A 29 8.48 3.98 4.97
C ASP A 29 7.80 4.83 3.89
N LEU A 30 8.25 6.07 3.70
CA LEU A 30 7.58 7.01 2.80
C LEU A 30 7.85 6.70 1.32
N GLU A 31 8.97 6.06 0.99
CA GLU A 31 9.29 5.65 -0.38
C GLU A 31 8.36 4.52 -0.82
N LEU A 32 8.08 3.59 0.09
CA LEU A 32 7.12 2.50 -0.10
C LEU A 32 5.68 2.88 0.25
N GLY A 33 5.42 4.12 0.65
CA GLY A 33 4.07 4.58 0.99
C GLY A 33 3.41 3.96 2.21
N ILE A 34 4.23 3.51 3.15
CA ILE A 34 3.81 2.91 4.42
C ILE A 34 3.82 3.98 5.51
N GLY A 35 2.70 4.14 6.19
CA GLY A 35 2.60 4.93 7.42
C GLY A 35 1.94 4.13 8.55
N ARG A 36 2.05 4.65 9.77
CA ARG A 36 1.58 3.93 10.96
C ARG A 36 0.07 3.69 10.92
N TYR A 37 -0.67 4.74 10.57
CA TYR A 37 -2.14 4.77 10.56
C TYR A 37 -2.73 4.92 9.15
N VAL A 38 -1.91 5.28 8.18
CA VAL A 38 -2.31 5.51 6.79
C VAL A 38 -1.25 4.90 5.88
N ALA A 39 -1.67 4.19 4.85
CA ALA A 39 -0.82 3.83 3.73
C ALA A 39 -1.41 4.40 2.44
N TRP A 40 -0.53 4.72 1.49
CA TRP A 40 -0.92 5.03 0.13
C TRP A 40 -0.31 3.98 -0.79
N GLN A 41 -0.87 3.85 -1.98
CA GLN A 41 -0.27 2.95 -2.94
C GLN A 41 1.12 3.40 -3.38
N THR A 42 2.03 2.44 -3.27
CA THR A 42 3.45 2.57 -3.59
C THR A 42 3.62 2.94 -5.07
N PRO A 43 4.72 3.61 -5.44
CA PRO A 43 5.06 3.85 -6.85
C PRO A 43 5.05 2.57 -7.70
N LEU A 44 5.50 1.44 -7.14
CA LEU A 44 5.47 0.13 -7.81
C LEU A 44 4.03 -0.35 -8.06
N HIS A 45 3.12 -0.16 -7.09
CA HIS A 45 1.74 -0.52 -7.29
C HIS A 45 1.08 0.35 -8.37
N ARG A 46 1.35 1.67 -8.37
CA ARG A 46 0.85 2.56 -9.42
C ARG A 46 1.33 2.12 -10.80
N GLU A 47 2.60 1.76 -10.92
CA GLU A 47 3.17 1.26 -12.17
C GLU A 47 2.55 -0.08 -12.59
N ALA A 48 2.31 -1.00 -11.65
CA ALA A 48 1.63 -2.26 -11.93
C ALA A 48 0.18 -2.04 -12.40
N VAL A 49 -0.57 -1.15 -11.76
CA VAL A 49 -1.94 -0.79 -12.16
C VAL A 49 -1.95 -0.10 -13.52
N ARG A 50 -1.03 0.83 -13.77
CA ARG A 50 -0.89 1.51 -15.07
C ARG A 50 -0.70 0.49 -16.19
N ARG A 51 0.24 -0.45 -16.04
CA ARG A 51 0.49 -1.50 -17.03
C ARG A 51 -0.72 -2.40 -17.25
N ALA A 52 -1.37 -2.85 -16.17
CA ALA A 52 -2.55 -3.70 -16.26
C ALA A 52 -3.74 -3.02 -16.98
N LEU A 53 -3.85 -1.68 -16.90
CA LEU A 53 -4.87 -0.90 -17.60
C LEU A 53 -4.50 -0.57 -19.05
N GLU A 54 -3.21 -0.55 -19.40
CA GLU A 54 -2.74 -0.37 -20.79
C GLU A 54 -2.84 -1.65 -21.62
N GLU A 55 -2.91 -2.81 -20.97
CA GLU A 55 -3.11 -4.12 -21.62
C GLU A 55 -4.59 -4.48 -21.89
N LEU A 56 -5.53 -3.58 -21.54
CA LEU A 56 -6.98 -3.68 -21.79
C LEU A 56 -7.40 -2.91 -23.04
#